data_AF-A0A3T7WWZ7-F1
#
_entry.id   AF-A0A3T7WWZ7-F1
#
_cell.length_a   1.000
_cell.length_b   1.000
_cell.length_c   1.000
_cell.angle_alpha   90.00
_cell.angle_beta   90.00
_cell.angle_gamma   90.00
#
_symmetry.space_group_name_H-M   'P 1'
#
loop_
_entity.id
_entity.type
_entity.pdbx_description
1 polymer ?
#
loop_
_entity_poly.entity_id
_entity_poly.type
_entity_poly.pdbx_seq_one_letter_code
_entity_poly.pdbx_strand_id
1 'polypeptide(L)'
;MDSKLIPTALDASFDGDIITHNIEKKYIGSADKLKITSIYIFSDGNLCSGYDCMYTNENAKVNVQCPDKKATLEFKPASYVSGGNIGNLVGSWGNVNIDTTCAITVLIPYE
;
A
#
# COMPACT_ATOMS: atom_id res chain seq x y z
N MET A 1 -16.64 20.02 -15.56
CA MET A 1 -17.14 18.64 -15.49
C MET A 1 -16.54 18.07 -14.23
N ASP A 2 -17.36 17.87 -13.21
CA ASP A 2 -16.94 17.27 -11.95
C ASP A 2 -16.73 15.79 -12.22
N SER A 3 -15.47 15.37 -12.43
CA SER A 3 -15.11 13.96 -12.44
C SER A 3 -15.29 13.46 -11.02
N LYS A 4 -16.40 12.76 -10.78
CA LYS A 4 -16.71 12.21 -9.47
C LYS A 4 -16.20 10.78 -9.41
N LEU A 5 -15.37 10.47 -8.43
CA LEU A 5 -14.88 9.11 -8.22
C LEU A 5 -16.06 8.18 -7.93
N ILE A 6 -16.07 7.02 -8.59
CA ILE A 6 -17.08 5.99 -8.38
C ILE A 6 -16.54 5.04 -7.31
N PRO A 7 -17.17 4.92 -6.13
CA PRO A 7 -16.61 4.15 -5.01
C PRO A 7 -16.33 2.68 -5.35
N THR A 8 -17.20 2.06 -6.13
CA THR A 8 -17.07 0.66 -6.55
C THR A 8 -15.98 0.44 -7.60
N ALA A 9 -15.42 1.50 -8.15
CA ALA A 9 -14.34 1.45 -9.12
C ALA A 9 -12.95 1.75 -8.51
N LEU A 10 -12.92 2.09 -7.22
CA LEU A 10 -11.68 2.33 -6.49
C LEU A 10 -11.07 1.02 -6.02
N ASP A 11 -9.76 0.90 -6.20
CA ASP A 11 -9.01 -0.28 -5.79
C ASP A 11 -7.63 0.11 -5.23
N ALA A 12 -7.05 -0.75 -4.41
CA ALA A 12 -5.69 -0.61 -3.91
C ALA A 12 -4.80 -1.70 -4.51
N SER A 13 -3.55 -1.35 -4.82
CA SER A 13 -2.60 -2.26 -5.44
C SER A 13 -1.23 -2.18 -4.78
N PHE A 14 -0.50 -3.28 -4.77
CA PHE A 14 0.93 -3.29 -4.42
C PHE A 14 1.85 -2.94 -5.59
N ASP A 15 1.30 -2.66 -6.76
CA ASP A 15 2.02 -2.31 -7.99
C ASP A 15 1.41 -1.05 -8.64
N GLY A 16 2.24 -0.25 -9.30
CA GLY A 16 1.85 1.03 -9.89
C GLY A 16 1.32 0.92 -11.32
N ASP A 17 1.56 -0.20 -11.99
CA ASP A 17 1.22 -0.43 -13.40
C ASP A 17 -0.01 -1.35 -13.54
N ILE A 18 -0.18 -2.28 -12.59
CA ILE A 18 -1.28 -3.25 -12.57
C ILE A 18 -1.95 -3.34 -11.21
N ILE A 19 -3.21 -3.76 -11.17
CA ILE A 19 -3.92 -4.06 -9.92
C ILE A 19 -3.47 -5.44 -9.43
N THR A 20 -2.78 -5.47 -8.29
CA THR A 20 -2.39 -6.70 -7.60
C THR A 20 -2.60 -6.59 -6.10
N HIS A 21 -3.30 -7.58 -5.54
CA HIS A 21 -3.69 -7.63 -4.12
C HIS A 21 -2.81 -8.56 -3.28
N ASN A 22 -1.88 -9.27 -3.91
CA ASN A 22 -0.99 -10.22 -3.24
C ASN A 22 0.42 -10.12 -3.78
N ILE A 23 1.39 -10.14 -2.89
CA ILE A 23 2.81 -10.20 -3.23
C ILE A 23 3.53 -11.18 -2.31
N GLU A 24 4.49 -11.90 -2.87
CA GLU A 24 5.42 -12.74 -2.11
C GLU A 24 6.81 -12.10 -2.22
N LYS A 25 7.52 -12.00 -1.10
CA LYS A 25 8.89 -11.47 -1.05
C LYS A 25 9.77 -12.39 -0.22
N LYS A 26 11.02 -12.55 -0.64
CA LYS A 26 12.04 -13.34 0.03
C LYS A 26 13.26 -12.48 0.27
N TYR A 27 13.74 -12.49 1.51
CA TYR A 27 14.91 -11.72 1.93
C TYR A 27 15.87 -12.62 2.68
N ILE A 28 17.16 -12.27 2.64
CA ILE A 28 18.24 -12.99 3.33
C ILE A 28 18.92 -12.02 4.29
N GLY A 29 19.18 -12.49 5.51
CA GLY A 29 19.79 -11.68 6.59
C GLY A 29 18.77 -10.80 7.31
N SER A 30 19.24 -10.03 8.27
CA SER A 30 18.45 -9.07 9.04
C SER A 30 18.20 -7.77 8.26
N ALA A 31 17.09 -7.10 8.56
CA ALA A 31 16.79 -5.78 8.01
C ALA A 31 16.17 -4.86 9.06
N ASP A 32 16.40 -3.56 8.90
CA ASP A 32 15.70 -2.51 9.64
C ASP A 32 15.06 -1.52 8.66
N LYS A 33 13.73 -1.41 8.71
CA LYS A 33 12.91 -0.49 7.91
C LYS A 33 13.13 -0.61 6.41
N LEU A 34 13.41 -1.82 5.92
CA LEU A 34 13.59 -2.09 4.49
C LEU A 34 12.26 -1.91 3.76
N LYS A 35 12.27 -1.20 2.63
CA LYS A 35 11.09 -1.10 1.76
C LYS A 35 10.77 -2.46 1.13
N ILE A 36 9.54 -2.93 1.36
CA ILE A 36 9.01 -4.19 0.84
C ILE A 36 8.26 -3.94 -0.47
N THR A 37 7.34 -3.00 -0.45
CA THR A 37 6.57 -2.55 -1.61
C THR A 37 5.98 -1.16 -1.39
N SER A 38 5.37 -0.58 -2.42
CA SER A 38 4.50 0.60 -2.31
C SER A 38 3.03 0.18 -2.31
N ILE A 39 2.13 1.08 -1.94
CA ILE A 39 0.68 0.93 -2.13
C ILE A 39 0.20 2.06 -3.03
N TYR A 40 -0.58 1.70 -4.04
CA TYR A 40 -1.17 2.60 -5.02
C TYR A 40 -2.69 2.50 -5.00
N ILE A 41 -3.37 3.57 -5.37
CA ILE A 41 -4.82 3.59 -5.58
C ILE A 41 -5.11 3.70 -7.07
N PHE A 42 -6.10 2.92 -7.51
CA PHE A 42 -6.63 2.90 -8.86
C PHE A 42 -8.09 3.36 -8.86
N SER A 43 -8.52 3.97 -9.96
CA SER A 43 -9.93 4.27 -10.28
C SER A 43 -10.24 3.77 -11.68
N ASP A 44 -11.30 2.98 -11.84
CA ASP A 44 -11.72 2.43 -13.13
C ASP A 44 -10.58 1.70 -13.88
N GLY A 45 -9.74 0.96 -13.13
CA GLY A 45 -8.61 0.21 -13.67
C GLY A 45 -7.39 1.05 -14.05
N ASN A 46 -7.43 2.37 -13.85
CA ASN A 46 -6.31 3.27 -14.11
C ASN A 46 -5.73 3.81 -12.80
N LEU A 47 -4.45 4.13 -12.79
CA LEU A 47 -3.81 4.73 -11.63
C LEU A 47 -4.52 6.05 -11.26
N CYS A 48 -4.89 6.20 -9.99
CA CYS A 48 -5.67 7.34 -9.51
C CYS A 48 -4.75 8.57 -9.36
N SER A 49 -4.36 9.18 -10.48
CA SER A 49 -3.38 10.27 -10.54
C SER A 49 -3.98 11.64 -10.85
N GLY A 50 -5.29 11.71 -11.09
CA GLY A 50 -6.00 12.95 -11.40
C GLY A 50 -6.19 13.86 -10.16
N TYR A 51 -6.64 15.09 -10.40
CA TYR A 51 -6.98 16.04 -9.33
C TYR A 51 -8.13 15.54 -8.45
N ASP A 52 -9.09 14.83 -9.04
CA ASP A 52 -10.19 14.15 -8.37
C ASP A 52 -9.71 13.06 -7.39
N CYS A 53 -8.53 12.49 -7.62
CA CYS A 53 -7.91 11.51 -6.73
C CYS A 53 -7.15 12.10 -5.54
N MET A 54 -6.90 13.42 -5.50
CA MET A 54 -6.05 14.01 -4.46
C MET A 54 -6.57 13.72 -3.06
N TYR A 55 -7.85 14.00 -2.82
CA TYR A 55 -8.46 13.76 -1.52
C TYR A 55 -8.35 12.28 -1.11
N THR A 56 -8.75 11.38 -2.00
CA THR A 56 -8.73 9.94 -1.80
C THR A 56 -7.34 9.45 -1.40
N ASN A 57 -6.33 9.86 -2.16
CA ASN A 57 -4.97 9.42 -1.96
C ASN A 57 -4.33 10.01 -0.69
N GLU A 58 -4.63 11.26 -0.35
CA GLU A 58 -4.11 11.94 0.86
C GLU A 58 -4.75 11.41 2.15
N ASN A 59 -5.99 10.93 2.09
CA ASN A 59 -6.76 10.53 3.26
C ASN A 59 -6.90 9.01 3.41
N ALA A 60 -6.33 8.22 2.49
CA ALA A 60 -6.31 6.77 2.59
C ALA A 60 -5.61 6.31 3.87
N LYS A 61 -6.19 5.29 4.52
CA LYS A 61 -5.62 4.70 5.74
C LYS A 61 -5.24 3.26 5.49
N VAL A 62 -4.06 2.88 5.97
CA VAL A 62 -3.55 1.52 5.83
C VAL A 62 -3.35 0.93 7.22
N ASN A 63 -3.94 -0.24 7.44
CA ASN A 63 -3.71 -1.06 8.62
C ASN A 63 -2.92 -2.31 8.23
N VAL A 64 -1.93 -2.66 9.04
CA VAL A 64 -1.03 -3.80 8.81
C VAL A 64 -1.14 -4.74 9.99
N GLN A 65 -1.46 -6.00 9.73
CA GLN A 65 -1.57 -7.02 10.76
C GLN A 65 -0.75 -8.25 10.39
N CYS A 66 0.33 -8.49 11.13
CA CYS A 66 1.15 -9.69 11.00
C CYS A 66 0.98 -10.59 12.25
N PRO A 67 0.91 -11.92 12.09
CA PRO A 67 0.82 -12.85 13.21
C PRO A 67 2.15 -13.01 13.95
N ASP A 68 3.28 -12.91 13.25
CA ASP A 68 4.60 -13.08 13.83
C ASP A 68 5.06 -11.80 14.58
N LYS A 69 5.69 -11.99 15.74
CA LYS A 69 6.25 -10.89 16.57
C LYS A 69 7.74 -10.64 16.32
N LYS A 70 8.41 -11.52 15.57
CA LYS A 70 9.84 -11.46 15.24
C LYS A 70 10.12 -10.72 13.93
N ALA A 71 9.09 -10.50 13.12
CA ALA A 71 9.11 -9.61 11.98
C ALA A 71 8.02 -8.57 12.16
N THR A 72 8.36 -7.29 11.94
CA THR A 72 7.38 -6.21 11.92
C THR A 72 7.22 -5.71 10.49
N LEU A 73 6.00 -5.34 10.15
CA LEU A 73 5.67 -4.66 8.91
C LEU A 73 4.86 -3.41 9.27
N GLU A 74 5.26 -2.28 8.72
CA GLU A 74 4.71 -0.97 9.03
C GLU A 74 4.39 -0.23 7.74
N PHE A 75 3.28 0.50 7.73
CA PHE A 75 2.98 1.43 6.65
C PHE A 75 3.63 2.79 6.93
N LYS A 76 4.32 3.32 5.92
CA LYS A 76 4.86 4.68 5.91
C LYS A 76 4.18 5.48 4.80
N PRO A 77 3.37 6.49 5.14
CA PRO A 77 2.72 7.31 4.14
C PRO A 77 3.75 8.04 3.27
N ALA A 78 3.41 8.27 2.01
CA ALA A 78 4.22 9.09 1.12
C ALA A 78 4.27 10.53 1.65
N SER A 79 5.45 11.16 1.60
CA SER A 79 5.59 12.58 1.99
C SER A 79 4.90 13.52 1.00
N TYR A 80 4.73 13.07 -0.24
CA TYR A 80 3.95 13.73 -1.26
C TYR A 80 3.21 12.66 -2.05
N VAL A 81 1.91 12.82 -2.16
CA VAL A 81 1.06 11.93 -2.92
C VAL A 81 1.15 12.31 -4.39
N SER A 82 1.69 11.41 -5.20
CA SER A 82 1.71 11.58 -6.65
C SER A 82 1.47 10.24 -7.35
N GLY A 83 0.78 10.30 -8.49
CA GLY A 83 0.54 9.11 -9.31
C GLY A 83 -0.12 7.98 -8.54
N GLY A 84 -1.16 8.25 -7.74
CA GLY A 84 -1.87 7.24 -6.95
C GLY A 84 -1.05 6.58 -5.83
N ASN A 85 0.24 6.90 -5.65
CA ASN A 85 1.06 6.32 -4.59
C ASN A 85 0.74 6.95 -3.24
N ILE A 86 0.24 6.14 -2.31
CA ILE A 86 -0.12 6.60 -0.96
C ILE A 86 0.96 6.31 0.10
N GLY A 87 1.95 5.48 -0.22
CA GLY A 87 3.04 5.16 0.70
C GLY A 87 3.70 3.81 0.46
N ASN A 88 4.50 3.40 1.44
CA ASN A 88 5.31 2.18 1.37
C ASN A 88 5.07 1.27 2.57
N LEU A 89 5.10 -0.02 2.34
CA LEU A 89 5.28 -1.01 3.40
C LEU A 89 6.76 -1.19 3.66
N VAL A 90 7.18 -1.02 4.90
CA VAL A 90 8.55 -1.27 5.35
C VAL A 90 8.57 -2.36 6.40
N GLY A 91 9.59 -3.23 6.37
CA GLY A 91 9.72 -4.32 7.32
C GLY A 91 11.04 -4.30 8.09
N SER A 92 11.02 -4.86 9.29
CA SER A 92 12.20 -5.10 10.13
C SER A 92 12.17 -6.53 10.68
N TRP A 93 13.32 -7.21 10.67
CA TRP A 93 13.49 -8.57 11.19
C TRP A 93 14.95 -8.87 11.55
N GLY A 94 15.15 -9.81 12.47
CA GLY A 94 16.48 -10.31 12.85
C GLY A 94 16.98 -11.47 11.98
N ASN A 95 18.12 -12.05 12.34
CA ASN A 95 18.68 -13.25 11.68
C ASN A 95 17.95 -14.53 12.13
N VAL A 96 16.68 -14.66 11.73
CA VAL A 96 15.84 -15.82 12.00
C VAL A 96 15.08 -16.18 10.73
N ASN A 97 14.91 -17.48 10.47
CA ASN A 97 14.05 -17.93 9.38
C ASN A 97 12.60 -17.71 9.81
N ILE A 98 11.93 -16.77 9.16
CA ILE A 98 10.54 -16.42 9.39
C ILE A 98 9.79 -16.60 8.07
N ASP A 99 8.73 -17.39 8.12
CA ASP A 99 7.67 -17.38 7.11
C ASP A 99 6.45 -16.74 7.77
N THR A 100 6.00 -15.59 7.24
CA THR A 100 4.91 -14.82 7.81
C THR A 100 4.04 -14.24 6.71
N THR A 101 2.73 -14.34 6.91
CA THR A 101 1.73 -13.72 6.04
C THR A 101 1.07 -12.59 6.81
N CYS A 102 1.14 -11.38 6.27
CA CYS A 102 0.51 -10.20 6.88
C CYS A 102 -0.77 -9.84 6.10
N ALA A 103 -1.84 -9.53 6.81
CA ALA A 103 -3.04 -8.93 6.24
C ALA A 103 -2.86 -7.41 6.16
N ILE A 104 -3.13 -6.83 5.00
CA ILE A 104 -3.10 -5.39 4.77
C ILE A 104 -4.52 -4.94 4.43
N THR A 105 -5.02 -3.97 5.17
CA THR A 105 -6.33 -3.36 4.91
C THR A 105 -6.13 -1.92 4.50
N VAL A 106 -6.65 -1.54 3.33
CA VAL A 106 -6.62 -0.17 2.83
C VAL A 106 -8.05 0.38 2.88
N LEU A 107 -8.24 1.46 3.63
CA LEU A 107 -9.49 2.23 3.65
C LEU A 107 -9.34 3.39 2.69
N ILE A 108 -10.14 3.38 1.63
CA ILE A 108 -10.11 4.36 0.54
C ILE A 108 -11.30 5.31 0.72
N PRO A 109 -11.10 6.54 1.24
CA PRO A 109 -12.15 7.54 1.27
C PRO A 109 -12.40 8.11 -0.13
N TYR A 110 -13.57 8.67 -0.38
CA TYR A 110 -13.92 9.30 -1.66
C TYR A 110 -14.87 10.47 -1.42
N GLU A 111 -14.81 11.48 -2.29
CA GLU A 111 -15.72 12.65 -2.31
C GLU A 111 -16.31 12.85 -3.72
#